data_AF-A0A6P1TD98-F1
#
_entry.id   AF-A0A6P1TD98-F1
#
_cell.length_a   1.000
_cell.length_b   1.000
_cell.length_c   1.000
_cell.angle_alpha   90.00
_cell.angle_beta   90.00
_cell.angle_gamma   90.00
#
_symmetry.space_group_name_H-M   'P 1'
#
loop_
_entity.id
_entity.type
_entity.pdbx_description
1 polymer ?
#
loop_
_entity_poly.entity_id
_entity_poly.type
_entity_poly.pdbx_seq_one_letter_code
_entity_poly.pdbx_strand_id
1 'polypeptide(L)'
;MTFFYLMLGMYTLGAILFVIAIVNAIVFYRTYYKRLSRKIDGEVADIGFILSASRFMHWGHFCLSEKRAKRFGVDAYFAELPRVARAQLIFHWSVFVFLGLLMLVTWVWLEFRGEA
;
A
#
# COMPACT_ATOMS: atom_id res chain seq x y z
N MET A 1 0.45 -19.76 27.90
CA MET A 1 -0.63 -18.76 28.08
C MET A 1 -0.20 -17.37 27.62
N THR A 2 0.87 -16.79 28.18
CA THR A 2 1.39 -15.45 27.84
C THR A 2 1.75 -15.26 26.36
N PHE A 3 2.49 -16.20 25.75
CA PHE A 3 2.89 -16.07 24.34
C PHE A 3 1.71 -16.11 23.36
N PHE A 4 0.63 -16.83 23.71
CA PHE A 4 -0.58 -16.89 22.89
C PHE A 4 -1.30 -15.53 22.83
N TYR A 5 -1.52 -14.89 23.99
CA TYR A 5 -2.14 -13.57 24.02
C TYR A 5 -1.30 -12.51 23.31
N LEU A 6 0.03 -12.66 23.33
CA LEU A 6 0.93 -11.79 22.58
C LEU A 6 0.72 -11.95 21.07
N MET A 7 0.71 -13.18 20.55
CA MET A 7 0.52 -13.43 19.12
C MET A 7 -0.88 -13.05 18.63
N LEU A 8 -1.92 -13.35 19.42
CA LEU A 8 -3.29 -12.92 19.14
C LEU A 8 -3.43 -11.38 19.19
N GLY A 9 -2.80 -10.74 20.17
CA GLY A 9 -2.73 -9.28 20.30
C GLY A 9 -2.04 -8.63 19.09
N MET A 10 -0.92 -9.19 18.63
CA MET A 10 -0.21 -8.72 17.43
C MET A 10 -1.06 -8.88 16.16
N TYR A 11 -1.73 -10.02 15.98
CA TYR A 11 -2.60 -10.25 14.84
C TYR A 11 -3.77 -9.27 14.81
N THR A 12 -4.48 -9.13 15.93
CA THR A 12 -5.63 -8.22 16.06
C THR A 12 -5.25 -6.76 15.89
N LEU A 13 -4.16 -6.31 16.52
CA LEU A 13 -3.63 -4.97 16.32
C LEU A 13 -3.21 -4.73 14.87
N GLY A 14 -2.53 -5.71 14.26
CA GLY A 14 -2.14 -5.68 12.85
C GLY A 14 -3.36 -5.53 11.93
N ALA A 15 -4.42 -6.29 12.18
CA ALA A 15 -5.68 -6.22 11.43
C ALA A 15 -6.35 -4.84 11.54
N ILE A 16 -6.41 -4.27 12.76
CA ILE A 16 -6.98 -2.93 12.97
C ILE A 16 -6.16 -1.87 12.21
N LEU A 17 -4.83 -1.89 12.35
CA LEU A 17 -3.94 -0.96 11.65
C LEU A 17 -4.03 -1.14 10.13
N PHE A 18 -4.21 -2.37 9.65
CA PHE A 18 -4.36 -2.67 8.24
C PHE A 18 -5.66 -2.07 7.69
N VAL A 19 -6.78 -2.20 8.39
CA VAL A 19 -8.05 -1.56 7.99
C VAL A 19 -7.93 -0.03 7.98
N ILE A 20 -7.27 0.56 8.99
CA ILE A 20 -7.02 2.00 9.02
C ILE A 20 -6.16 2.43 7.82
N ALA A 21 -5.12 1.65 7.48
CA ALA A 21 -4.28 1.89 6.32
C ALA A 21 -5.06 1.78 5.00
N ILE A 22 -5.99 0.82 4.88
CA ILE A 22 -6.93 0.75 3.74
C ILE A 22 -7.75 2.02 3.65
N VAL A 23 -8.42 2.44 4.73
CA VAL A 23 -9.26 3.65 4.71
C VAL A 23 -8.44 4.88 4.31
N ASN A 24 -7.23 5.02 4.87
CA ASN A 24 -6.32 6.11 4.50
C ASN A 24 -5.94 6.06 3.01
N ALA A 25 -5.62 4.87 2.48
CA ALA A 25 -5.30 4.66 1.08
C ALA A 25 -6.47 5.03 0.16
N ILE A 26 -7.71 4.67 0.55
CA ILE A 26 -8.93 4.98 -0.21
C ILE A 26 -9.16 6.50 -0.24
N VAL A 27 -9.03 7.18 0.89
CA VAL A 27 -9.16 8.64 0.97
C VAL A 27 -8.10 9.30 0.11
N PHE A 28 -6.84 8.88 0.26
CA PHE A 28 -5.72 9.40 -0.52
C PHE A 28 -5.90 9.14 -2.03
N TYR A 29 -6.37 7.95 -2.41
CA TYR A 29 -6.74 7.62 -3.79
C TYR A 29 -7.82 8.57 -4.32
N ARG A 30 -8.93 8.76 -3.60
CA ARG A 30 -10.01 9.65 -4.06
C ARG A 30 -9.55 11.09 -4.24
N THR A 31 -8.64 11.57 -3.40
CA THR A 31 -8.12 12.94 -3.48
C THR A 31 -7.08 13.11 -4.59
N TYR A 32 -6.14 12.16 -4.75
CA TYR A 32 -4.95 12.36 -5.60
C TYR A 32 -4.97 11.57 -6.91
N TYR A 33 -5.70 10.45 -6.99
CA TYR A 33 -5.69 9.55 -8.16
C TYR A 33 -6.10 10.26 -9.44
N LYS A 34 -7.23 10.96 -9.45
CA LYS A 34 -7.73 11.65 -10.66
C LYS A 34 -6.72 12.66 -11.21
N ARG A 35 -6.00 13.36 -10.32
CA ARG A 35 -4.99 14.36 -10.70
C ARG A 35 -3.72 13.68 -11.24
N LEU A 36 -3.24 12.61 -10.60
CA LEU A 36 -2.07 11.87 -11.09
C LEU A 36 -2.35 11.10 -12.38
N SER A 37 -3.44 10.36 -12.45
CA SER A 37 -3.81 9.55 -13.62
C SER A 37 -3.96 10.43 -14.86
N ARG A 38 -4.60 11.60 -14.75
CA ARG A 38 -4.67 12.55 -15.88
C ARG A 38 -3.30 13.05 -16.33
N LYS A 39 -2.33 13.22 -15.42
CA LYS A 39 -0.96 13.63 -15.77
C LYS A 39 -0.14 12.50 -16.41
N ILE A 40 -0.31 11.26 -15.93
CA ILE A 40 0.51 10.11 -16.33
C ILE A 40 -0.07 9.42 -17.56
N ASP A 41 -1.39 9.19 -17.60
CA ASP A 41 -2.06 8.40 -18.62
C ASP A 41 -2.74 9.28 -19.70
N GLY A 42 -2.80 10.60 -19.52
CA GLY A 42 -3.50 11.54 -20.40
C GLY A 42 -5.03 11.49 -20.27
N GLU A 43 -5.60 10.28 -20.18
CA GLU A 43 -7.01 10.02 -19.89
C GLU A 43 -7.17 9.22 -18.60
N VAL A 44 -8.28 9.44 -17.89
CA VAL A 44 -8.61 8.64 -16.70
C VAL A 44 -9.12 7.29 -17.19
N ALA A 45 -8.22 6.31 -17.29
CA ALA A 45 -8.60 4.93 -17.58
C ALA A 45 -9.44 4.39 -16.41
N ASP A 46 -10.76 4.34 -16.58
CA ASP A 46 -11.69 3.85 -15.56
C ASP A 46 -11.82 2.32 -15.67
N ILE A 47 -10.77 1.61 -15.24
CA ILE A 47 -10.66 0.15 -15.29
C ILE A 47 -11.37 -0.53 -14.10
N GLY A 48 -12.15 0.23 -13.33
CA GLY A 48 -12.72 -0.19 -12.06
C GLY A 48 -11.82 0.10 -10.86
N PHE A 49 -12.44 0.28 -9.69
CA PHE A 49 -11.78 0.77 -8.47
C PHE A 49 -10.57 -0.07 -8.03
N ILE A 50 -10.71 -1.40 -8.03
CA ILE A 50 -9.66 -2.31 -7.52
C ILE A 50 -8.41 -2.26 -8.41
N LEU A 51 -8.58 -2.32 -9.73
CA LEU A 51 -7.47 -2.28 -10.69
C LEU A 51 -6.78 -0.91 -10.68
N SER A 52 -7.57 0.16 -10.64
CA SER A 52 -7.06 1.53 -10.54
C SER A 52 -6.31 1.79 -9.22
N ALA A 53 -6.84 1.32 -8.09
CA ALA A 53 -6.16 1.40 -6.80
C ALA A 53 -4.88 0.56 -6.77
N SER A 54 -4.89 -0.64 -7.36
CA SER A 54 -3.69 -1.48 -7.48
C SER A 54 -2.59 -0.80 -8.31
N ARG A 55 -2.93 -0.23 -9.47
CA ARG A 55 -1.99 0.57 -10.28
C ARG A 55 -1.43 1.75 -9.50
N PHE A 56 -2.31 2.47 -8.80
CA PHE A 56 -1.93 3.61 -7.98
C PHE A 56 -0.96 3.21 -6.86
N MET A 57 -1.18 2.08 -6.18
CA MET A 57 -0.23 1.57 -5.18
C MET A 57 1.11 1.18 -5.81
N HIS A 58 1.11 0.62 -7.03
CA HIS A 58 2.34 0.28 -7.74
C HIS A 58 3.17 1.51 -8.12
N TRP A 59 2.56 2.68 -8.28
CA TRP A 59 3.29 3.93 -8.51
C TRP A 59 4.20 4.31 -7.34
N GLY A 60 3.98 3.77 -6.14
CA GLY A 60 4.91 3.88 -5.01
C GLY A 60 6.31 3.37 -5.36
N HIS A 61 6.43 2.33 -6.20
CA HIS A 61 7.73 1.84 -6.66
C HIS A 61 8.48 2.84 -7.55
N PHE A 62 7.77 3.65 -8.34
CA PHE A 62 8.40 4.69 -9.14
C PHE A 62 8.89 5.84 -8.26
N CYS A 63 8.22 6.11 -7.13
CA CYS A 63 8.70 7.04 -6.12
C CYS A 63 9.98 6.56 -5.39
N LEU A 64 10.15 5.24 -5.22
CA LEU A 64 11.32 4.61 -4.58
C LEU A 64 12.54 4.50 -5.51
N SER A 65 12.32 4.30 -6.81
CA SER A 65 13.39 4.07 -7.78
C SER A 65 13.24 4.99 -8.98
N GLU A 66 14.03 6.07 -8.98
CA GLU A 66 14.11 7.01 -10.11
C GLU A 66 14.59 6.30 -11.39
N LYS A 67 15.51 5.33 -11.27
CA LYS A 67 15.94 4.49 -12.41
C LYS A 67 14.76 3.74 -13.04
N ARG A 68 13.84 3.23 -12.22
CA ARG A 68 12.62 2.58 -12.71
C ARG A 68 11.72 3.61 -13.38
N ALA A 69 11.49 4.77 -12.77
CA ALA A 69 10.68 5.82 -13.37
C ALA A 69 11.22 6.28 -14.75
N LYS A 70 12.54 6.45 -14.88
CA LYS A 70 13.22 6.79 -16.15
C LYS A 70 13.04 5.72 -17.22
N ARG A 71 13.11 4.44 -16.85
CA ARG A 71 12.89 3.32 -17.79
C ARG A 71 11.48 3.33 -18.37
N PHE A 72 10.49 3.80 -17.61
CA PHE A 72 9.10 3.93 -18.07
C PHE A 72 8.76 5.32 -18.62
N GLY A 73 9.74 6.25 -18.68
CA GLY A 73 9.52 7.61 -19.19
C GLY A 73 8.58 8.47 -18.34
N VAL A 74 8.36 8.11 -17.07
CA VAL A 74 7.41 8.79 -16.16
C VAL A 74 8.10 9.64 -15.09
N ASP A 75 9.42 9.74 -15.12
CA ASP A 75 10.23 10.39 -14.09
C ASP A 75 9.90 11.87 -13.89
N ALA A 76 9.67 12.61 -14.97
CA ALA A 76 9.25 14.02 -14.89
C ALA A 76 7.96 14.21 -14.08
N TYR A 77 6.96 13.34 -14.28
CA TYR A 77 5.68 13.42 -13.56
C TYR A 77 5.82 13.08 -12.07
N PHE A 78 6.67 12.09 -11.75
CA PHE A 78 6.93 11.74 -10.35
C PHE A 78 7.83 12.75 -9.64
N ALA A 79 8.69 13.46 -10.36
CA ALA A 79 9.51 14.54 -9.83
C ALA A 79 8.67 15.78 -9.46
N GLU A 80 7.61 16.07 -10.21
CA GLU A 80 6.66 17.17 -9.93
C GLU A 80 5.71 16.91 -8.75
N LEU A 81 5.63 15.66 -8.26
CA LEU A 81 4.70 15.33 -7.18
C LEU A 81 5.10 16.02 -5.87
N PRO A 82 4.12 16.56 -5.10
CA PRO A 82 4.38 17.04 -3.76
C PRO A 82 5.08 15.94 -2.94
N ARG A 83 6.13 16.32 -2.20
CA ARG A 83 6.92 15.38 -1.38
C ARG A 83 6.04 14.56 -0.44
N VAL A 84 4.98 15.16 0.10
CA VAL A 84 3.98 14.50 0.95
C VAL A 84 3.24 13.40 0.21
N ALA A 85 2.82 13.63 -1.04
CA ALA A 85 2.12 12.63 -1.83
C ALA A 85 3.04 11.44 -2.16
N ARG A 86 4.31 11.70 -2.48
CA ARG A 86 5.32 10.65 -2.68
C ARG A 86 5.54 9.83 -1.42
N ALA A 87 5.69 10.48 -0.27
CA ALA A 87 5.86 9.81 1.01
C ALA A 87 4.64 8.94 1.36
N GLN A 88 3.42 9.44 1.13
CA GLN A 88 2.19 8.67 1.33
C GLN A 88 2.11 7.44 0.42
N LEU A 89 2.47 7.56 -0.87
CA LEU A 89 2.52 6.43 -1.80
C LEU A 89 3.49 5.33 -1.34
N ILE A 90 4.68 5.74 -0.88
CA ILE A 90 5.69 4.81 -0.34
C ILE A 90 5.21 4.18 0.97
N PHE A 91 4.60 5.00 1.83
CA PHE A 91 4.06 4.57 3.12
C PHE A 91 2.99 3.50 2.95
N HIS A 92 1.97 3.75 2.12
CA HIS A 92 0.90 2.78 1.89
C HIS A 92 1.45 1.46 1.37
N TRP A 93 2.33 1.50 0.37
CA TRP A 93 2.95 0.28 -0.16
C TRP A 93 3.71 -0.49 0.93
N SER A 94 4.55 0.21 1.70
CA SER A 94 5.36 -0.41 2.75
C SER A 94 4.51 -0.97 3.88
N VAL A 95 3.48 -0.25 4.30
CA VAL A 95 2.55 -0.64 5.37
C VAL A 95 1.71 -1.85 4.96
N PHE A 96 1.19 -1.90 3.73
CA PHE A 96 0.44 -3.06 3.27
C PHE A 96 1.29 -4.32 3.20
N VAL A 97 2.52 -4.21 2.70
CA VAL A 97 3.46 -5.33 2.67
C VAL A 97 3.82 -5.77 4.09
N PHE A 98 4.21 -4.84 4.96
CA PHE A 98 4.64 -5.14 6.31
C PHE A 98 3.51 -5.71 7.18
N LEU A 99 2.37 -5.05 7.25
CA LEU A 99 1.23 -5.51 8.05
C LEU A 99 0.64 -6.81 7.48
N GLY A 100 0.58 -6.95 6.15
CA GLY A 100 0.15 -8.19 5.51
C GLY A 100 1.04 -9.37 5.88
N LEU A 101 2.37 -9.19 5.83
CA LEU A 101 3.33 -10.22 6.26
C LEU A 101 3.22 -10.51 7.76
N LEU A 102 3.11 -9.48 8.60
CA LEU A 102 2.95 -9.65 10.04
C LEU A 102 1.69 -10.46 10.38
N MET A 103 0.57 -10.13 9.74
CA MET A 103 -0.69 -10.87 9.89
C MET A 103 -0.57 -12.31 9.39
N LEU A 104 0.10 -12.55 8.26
CA LEU A 104 0.29 -13.88 7.70
C LEU A 104 1.16 -14.75 8.61
N VAL A 105 2.28 -14.23 9.10
CA VAL A 105 3.19 -14.95 10.01
C VAL A 105 2.50 -15.27 11.33
N THR A 106 1.78 -14.29 11.90
CA THR A 106 1.05 -14.49 13.16
C THR A 106 -0.12 -15.46 12.99
N TRP A 107 -0.84 -15.41 11.86
CA TRP A 107 -1.91 -16.36 11.51
C TRP A 107 -1.39 -17.79 11.38
N VAL A 108 -0.35 -17.99 10.56
CA VAL A 108 0.30 -19.29 10.34
C VAL A 108 0.73 -19.89 11.68
N TRP A 109 1.36 -19.08 12.54
CA TRP A 109 1.75 -19.55 13.87
C TRP A 109 0.55 -19.95 14.74
N LEU A 110 -0.55 -19.19 14.70
CA LEU A 110 -1.77 -19.51 15.47
C LEU A 110 -2.42 -20.81 14.99
N GLU A 111 -2.45 -21.06 13.68
CA GLU A 111 -3.04 -22.26 13.08
C GLU A 111 -2.23 -23.52 13.42
N PHE A 112 -0.92 -23.51 13.16
CA PHE A 112 -0.05 -24.67 13.42
C PHE A 112 0.16 -24.98 14.91
N ARG A 113 -0.14 -24.03 15.80
CA ARG A 113 -0.18 -24.30 17.24
C ARG A 113 -1.34 -25.22 17.63
N GLY A 114 -2.45 -25.21 16.89
CA GLY A 114 -3.60 -26.09 17.16
C GLY A 114 -3.32 -27.58 16.92
N GLU A 115 -2.25 -27.88 16.17
CA GLU A 115 -1.85 -29.24 15.79
C GLU A 115 -0.73 -29.85 16.67
N ALA A 116 -0.22 -29.10 17.67
CA ALA A 116 0.85 -29.53 18.59
C ALA A 116 0.36 -29.66 20.04
#